data_AF-A0A646KQ92-F1
#
_entry.id   AF-A0A646KQ92-F1
#
_cell.length_a   1.000
_cell.length_b   1.000
_cell.length_c   1.000
_cell.angle_alpha   90.00
_cell.angle_beta   90.00
_cell.angle_gamma   90.00
#
_symmetry.space_group_name_H-M   'P 1'
#
loop_
_entity.id
_entity.type
_entity.pdbx_description
1 polymer ?
#
loop_
_entity_poly.entity_id
_entity_poly.type
_entity_poly.pdbx_seq_one_letter_code
_entity_poly.pdbx_strand_id
1 'polypeptide(L)' 'MARVRFLGPEPVTVPELGARTVQPDEVITVPDDRYDGYVCQPTAWEPVEEPKTAVAEVPAVKKTAAKSAVKEG' A
#
# COMPACT_ATOMS: atom_id res chain seq x y z
N MET A 1 14.79 -0.82 -1.07
CA MET A 1 13.64 0.09 -1.22
C MET A 1 12.81 -0.42 -2.39
N ALA A 2 11.48 -0.41 -2.25
CA ALA A 2 10.54 -0.87 -3.27
C ALA A 2 9.64 0.27 -3.70
N ARG A 3 8.96 0.14 -4.86
CA ARG A 3 8.02 1.15 -5.35
C ARG A 3 6.64 0.56 -5.53
N VAL A 4 5.64 1.27 -5.00
CA VAL A 4 4.22 0.93 -5.16
C VAL A 4 3.47 2.14 -5.69
N ARG A 5 2.49 1.90 -6.56
CA ARG A 5 1.55 2.89 -7.07
C ARG A 5 0.27 2.82 -6.27
N PHE A 6 -0.27 3.96 -5.88
CA PHE A 6 -1.58 4.02 -5.26
C PHE A 6 -2.68 3.94 -6.33
N LEU A 7 -3.58 2.97 -6.22
CA LEU A 7 -4.71 2.76 -7.13
C LEU A 7 -6.05 3.26 -6.55
N GLY A 8 -6.05 3.74 -5.31
CA GLY A 8 -7.29 4.19 -4.66
C GLY A 8 -7.87 5.46 -5.31
N PRO A 9 -9.21 5.63 -5.26
CA PRO A 9 -9.88 6.78 -5.87
C PRO A 9 -9.71 8.08 -5.08
N GLU A 10 -9.35 8.00 -3.79
CA GLU A 10 -9.18 9.14 -2.90
C GLU A 10 -7.79 9.16 -2.27
N PRO A 11 -7.18 10.34 -2.08
CA PRO A 11 -5.86 10.46 -1.49
C PRO A 11 -5.76 9.79 -0.12
N VAL A 12 -4.64 9.09 0.11
CA VAL A 12 -4.38 8.37 1.37
C VAL A 12 -3.14 8.90 2.07
N THR A 13 -3.19 8.96 3.39
CA THR A 13 -2.01 9.32 4.20
C THR A 13 -1.16 8.09 4.46
N VAL A 14 0.12 8.18 4.10
CA VAL A 14 1.11 7.13 4.34
C VAL A 14 2.00 7.53 5.52
N PRO A 15 1.82 6.91 6.71
CA PRO A 15 2.60 7.25 7.91
C PRO A 15 4.09 6.95 7.74
N GLU A 16 4.45 5.91 6.97
CA GLU A 16 5.83 5.52 6.71
C GLU A 16 6.64 6.58 5.93
N LEU A 17 5.96 7.53 5.27
CA LEU A 17 6.56 8.68 4.58
C LEU A 17 6.50 9.97 5.41
N GLY A 18 6.38 9.85 6.74
CA GLY A 18 6.19 11.00 7.62
C GLY A 18 4.78 11.57 7.53
N ALA A 19 3.77 10.70 7.43
CA ALA A 19 2.36 11.07 7.26
C ALA A 19 2.09 11.93 6.01
N ARG A 20 2.80 11.64 4.91
CA ARG A 20 2.58 12.29 3.63
C ARG A 20 1.28 11.82 2.98
N THR A 21 0.57 12.74 2.35
CA THR A 21 -0.60 12.43 1.52
C THR A 21 -0.14 11.98 0.13
N VAL A 22 -0.66 10.84 -0.31
CA VAL A 22 -0.38 10.20 -1.61
C VAL A 22 -1.63 10.30 -2.47
N GLN A 23 -1.46 10.81 -3.69
CA GLN A 23 -2.56 10.99 -4.63
C GLN A 23 -2.89 9.69 -5.38
N PRO A 24 -4.11 9.54 -5.94
CA PRO A 24 -4.42 8.51 -6.92
C PRO A 24 -3.37 8.46 -8.02
N ASP A 25 -2.97 7.25 -8.41
CA ASP A 25 -1.93 6.97 -9.40
C ASP A 25 -0.51 7.43 -9.05
N GLU A 26 -0.30 7.97 -7.85
CA GLU A 26 1.03 8.38 -7.41
C GLU A 26 1.89 7.16 -7.07
N VAL A 27 3.12 7.14 -7.58
CA VAL A 27 4.12 6.13 -7.26
C VAL A 27 4.98 6.61 -6.11
N ILE A 28 5.02 5.82 -5.04
CA ILE A 28 5.82 6.11 -3.85
C ILE A 28 6.90 5.06 -3.63
N THR A 29 7.98 5.50 -2.99
CA THR A 29 9.05 4.59 -2.55
C THR A 29 8.80 4.21 -1.10
N VAL A 30 8.72 2.92 -0.81
CA VAL A 30 8.52 2.40 0.54
C VAL A 30 9.71 1.51 0.96
N PRO A 31 9.96 1.36 2.26
CA PRO A 31 10.91 0.37 2.76
C PRO A 31 10.51 -1.05 2.34
N ASP A 32 11.48 -1.90 2.01
CA ASP A 32 11.24 -3.28 1.55
C ASP A 32 10.42 -4.10 2.55
N ASP A 33 10.67 -3.90 3.85
CA ASP A 33 9.95 -4.54 4.96
C ASP A 33 8.44 -4.24 4.96
N ARG A 34 8.04 -3.09 4.43
CA ARG A 34 6.64 -2.66 4.37
C ARG A 34 5.97 -2.99 3.04
N TYR A 35 6.73 -3.31 2.01
CA TYR A 35 6.23 -3.54 0.65
C TYR A 35 5.10 -4.57 0.62
N ASP A 36 5.28 -5.69 1.33
CA ASP A 36 4.30 -6.78 1.43
C ASP A 36 2.92 -6.28 1.89
N GLY A 37 2.88 -5.41 2.91
CA GLY A 37 1.64 -4.84 3.43
C GLY A 37 0.88 -3.95 2.44
N TYR A 38 1.58 -3.34 1.47
CA TYR A 38 0.96 -2.59 0.38
C TYR A 38 0.46 -3.52 -0.73
N VAL A 39 1.32 -4.42 -1.23
CA VAL A 39 0.94 -5.31 -2.35
C VAL A 39 -0.10 -6.37 -1.98
N CYS A 40 -0.24 -6.70 -0.70
CA CYS A 40 -1.33 -7.53 -0.19
C CYS A 40 -2.72 -6.85 -0.32
N GLN A 41 -2.76 -5.55 -0.67
CA GLN A 41 -3.97 -4.78 -0.93
C GLN A 41 -4.05 -4.40 -2.43
N PRO A 42 -4.25 -5.37 -3.35
CA PRO A 42 -4.16 -5.15 -4.80
C PRO A 42 -5.23 -4.19 -5.36
N THR A 43 -6.27 -3.89 -4.58
CA THR A 43 -7.29 -2.89 -4.94
C THR A 43 -6.84 -1.46 -4.63
N ALA A 44 -5.94 -1.28 -3.67
CA ALA A 44 -5.46 0.03 -3.23
C ALA A 44 -4.03 0.33 -3.71
N TRP A 45 -3.21 -0.70 -3.94
CA TRP A 45 -1.80 -0.54 -4.29
C TRP A 45 -1.36 -1.53 -5.37
N GLU A 46 -0.53 -1.05 -6.28
CA GLU A 46 0.07 -1.83 -7.36
C GLU A 46 1.60 -1.88 -7.19
N PRO A 47 2.21 -3.07 -7.30
CA PRO A 47 3.66 -3.21 -7.34
C PRO A 47 4.25 -2.61 -8.61
N VAL A 48 5.09 -1.58 -8.49
CA VAL A 48 5.80 -0.96 -9.62
C VAL A 48 7.23 -1.46 -9.71
N GLU A 49 7.90 -1.56 -8.55
CA GLU A 49 9.26 -2.08 -8.47
C GLU A 49 9.36 -2.98 -7.24
N GLU A 50 9.61 -4.28 -7.50
CA GLU A 50 9.76 -5.29 -6.46
C GLU A 50 11.05 -5.05 -5.66
N PRO A 51 11.03 -5.27 -4.32
CA PRO A 51 12.24 -5.15 -3.51
C PRO A 51 13.27 -6.17 -4.00
N LYS A 52 14.54 -5.76 -4.06
CA LYS A 52 15.67 -6.62 -4.49
C LYS A 52 15.83 -7.94 -3.71
N THR A 53 15.12 -8.09 -2.59
CA THR A 53 15.17 -9.26 -1.71
C THR A 53 13.93 -10.18 -1.85
N ALA A 54 12.91 -9.83 -2.65
CA ALA A 54 11.66 -10.62 -2.81
C ALA A 54 11.78 -11.88 -3.68
N VAL A 55 12.85 -12.66 -3.52
CA VAL A 55 12.93 -14.04 -4.03
C VAL A 55 12.43 -15.08 -3.02
N ALA A 56 11.80 -14.67 -1.91
CA ALA A 56 11.25 -15.58 -0.90
C ALA A 56 9.71 -15.51 -0.87
N GLU A 57 9.10 -16.37 -1.69
CA GLU A 57 7.92 -17.20 -1.34
C GLU A 57 6.69 -16.49 -0.73
N VAL A 58 5.70 -16.21 -1.60
CA VAL A 58 4.31 -15.90 -1.21
C VAL A 58 3.69 -17.05 -0.39
N PRO A 59 2.81 -16.75 0.57
CA PRO A 59 1.40 -16.87 0.20
C PRO A 59 0.53 -15.70 0.69
N ALA A 60 -0.30 -15.23 -0.23
CA ALA A 60 -1.41 -14.32 0.00
C ALA A 60 -2.30 -14.79 1.15
N VAL A 61 -2.20 -14.14 2.33
CA VAL A 61 -3.18 -14.30 3.39
C VAL A 61 -4.16 -13.13 3.33
N LYS A 62 -5.35 -13.47 2.85
CA LYS A 62 -6.56 -12.64 2.88
C LYS A 62 -6.75 -12.11 4.30
N LYS A 63 -6.61 -10.80 4.52
CA LYS A 63 -7.09 -10.15 5.74
C LYS A 63 -7.79 -8.84 5.42
N THR A 64 -9.10 -8.96 5.35
CA THR A 64 -10.10 -7.95 5.70
C THR A 64 -9.59 -7.02 6.81
N ALA A 65 -9.43 -5.73 6.52
CA ALA A 65 -9.27 -4.69 7.53
C ALA A 65 -10.10 -3.47 7.13
N ALA A 66 -11.23 -3.34 7.82
CA ALA A 66 -12.20 -2.27 7.71
C ALA A 66 -11.60 -0.89 7.99
N LYS A 67 -12.09 0.13 7.28
CA LYS A 67 -12.22 1.48 7.83
C LYS A 67 -13.65 1.95 7.68
N SER A 68 -14.37 1.81 8.80
CA SER A 68 -15.59 2.54 9.10
C SER A 68 -15.31 4.04 9.06
N ALA A 69 -16.01 4.74 8.19
CA ALA A 69 -16.36 6.16 8.26
C ALA A 69 -17.86 6.19 7.90
N VAL A 70 -18.77 6.92 8.51
CA VAL A 70 -18.80 7.93 9.57
C VAL A 70 -20.30 8.13 9.86
N LYS A 71 -20.66 8.27 11.14
CA LYS A 71 -21.85 8.94 11.74
C LYS A 71 -22.94 9.53 10.81
N GLU A 72 -24.21 9.15 11.03
CA GLU A 72 -25.39 10.03 11.32
C GLU A 72 -26.69 9.21 11.51
N GLY A 73 -27.48 9.54 12.54
CA GLY A 73 -28.83 8.99 12.79
C GLY A 73 -29.09 8.59 14.23
#